data_AF-A0A838KKN8-F1
#
_entry.id   AF-A0A838KKN8-F1
#
_cell.length_a   1.000
_cell.length_b   1.000
_cell.length_c   1.000
_cell.angle_alpha   90.00
_cell.angle_beta   90.00
_cell.angle_gamma   90.00
#
_symmetry.space_group_name_H-M   'P 1'
#
loop_
_entity.id
_entity.type
_entity.pdbx_description
1 polymer ?
#
loop_
_entity_poly.entity_id
_entity_poly.type
_entity_poly.pdbx_seq_one_letter_code
_entity_poly.pdbx_strand_id
1 'polypeptide(L)' 'MRTATSLLVDLIPADPTPDALFDAFEAWAAEQGLTLYPAQTEALIEIVDDANVILATPTGSGKSLVAAGAHFAAMAHG' A
#
# COMPACT_ATOMS: atom_id res chain seq x y z
N MET A 1 -26.91 -7.86 0.86
CA MET A 1 -26.02 -7.74 -0.31
C MET A 1 -24.63 -7.45 0.24
N ARG A 2 -23.74 -8.44 0.32
CA ARG A 2 -22.33 -8.19 0.65
C ARG A 2 -21.68 -7.70 -0.64
N THR A 3 -21.23 -6.45 -0.70
CA THR A 3 -20.32 -6.00 -1.74
C THR A 3 -19.10 -6.92 -1.68
N ALA A 4 -18.68 -7.52 -2.79
CA ALA A 4 -17.46 -8.32 -2.81
C ALA A 4 -16.29 -7.39 -2.48
N THR A 5 -15.55 -7.68 -1.40
CA THR A 5 -14.32 -6.95 -1.09
C THR A 5 -13.29 -7.34 -2.13
N SER A 6 -12.83 -6.38 -2.94
CA SER A 6 -11.73 -6.60 -3.89
C SER A 6 -10.48 -7.05 -3.13
N LEU A 7 -9.80 -8.08 -3.61
CA LEU A 7 -8.50 -8.43 -3.04
C LEU A 7 -7.49 -7.37 -3.48
N LEU A 8 -6.54 -7.02 -2.61
CA LEU A 8 -5.51 -6.03 -2.94
C LEU A 8 -4.75 -6.38 -4.22
N VAL A 9 -4.48 -7.67 -4.45
CA VAL A 9 -3.78 -8.15 -5.65
C VAL A 9 -4.58 -8.00 -6.94
N ASP A 10 -5.92 -7.91 -6.85
CA ASP A 10 -6.78 -7.68 -8.02
C ASP A 10 -6.70 -6.22 -8.50
N LEU A 11 -6.10 -5.33 -7.70
CA LEU A 11 -5.96 -3.89 -7.95
C LEU A 11 -4.60 -3.51 -8.52
N ILE A 12 -3.74 -4.49 -8.87
CA ILE A 12 -2.48 -4.20 -9.55
C ILE A 12 -2.80 -3.54 -10.90
N PRO A 13 -2.35 -2.29 -11.15
CA PRO A 13 -2.62 -1.58 -12.39
C PRO A 13 -1.90 -2.23 -13.58
N ALA A 14 -2.48 -2.09 -14.77
CA ALA A 14 -1.87 -2.59 -16.01
C ALA A 14 -0.54 -1.90 -16.34
N ASP A 15 -0.38 -0.64 -15.92
CA ASP A 15 0.87 0.13 -15.98
C ASP A 15 1.25 0.54 -14.54
N PRO A 16 2.18 -0.20 -13.89
CA PRO A 16 2.51 -0.03 -12.47
C PRO A 16 3.49 1.10 -12.23
N THR A 17 3.09 2.33 -12.59
CA THR A 17 3.82 3.52 -12.17
C THR A 17 3.78 3.69 -10.65
N PRO A 18 4.77 4.34 -10.02
CA PRO A 18 4.77 4.59 -8.58
C PRO A 18 3.47 5.24 -8.08
N ASP A 19 3.02 6.31 -8.75
CA ASP A 19 1.77 7.00 -8.44
C ASP A 19 0.56 6.05 -8.54
N ALA A 20 0.47 5.25 -9.61
CA ALA A 20 -0.65 4.32 -9.80
C ALA A 20 -0.68 3.22 -8.72
N LEU A 21 0.49 2.74 -8.27
CA LEU A 21 0.59 1.77 -7.19
C LEU A 21 0.19 2.39 -5.84
N PHE A 22 0.67 3.61 -5.56
CA PHE A 22 0.30 4.32 -4.33
C PHE A 22 -1.20 4.58 -4.27
N ASP A 23 -1.77 5.14 -5.34
CA ASP A 23 -3.20 5.47 -5.42
C ASP A 23 -4.08 4.22 -5.28
N ALA A 24 -3.72 3.12 -5.94
CA ALA A 24 -4.45 1.85 -5.83
C ALA A 24 -4.42 1.30 -4.39
N PHE A 25 -3.26 1.36 -3.73
CA PHE A 25 -3.12 0.90 -2.36
C PHE A 25 -3.87 1.80 -1.37
N GLU A 26 -3.80 3.13 -1.52
CA GLU A 26 -4.50 4.09 -0.67
C GLU A 26 -6.03 3.93 -0.80
N ALA A 27 -6.53 3.78 -2.03
CA ALA A 27 -7.94 3.52 -2.29
C ALA A 27 -8.40 2.20 -1.63
N TRP A 28 -7.62 1.13 -1.78
CA TRP A 28 -7.91 -0.15 -1.12
C TRP A 28 -7.94 -0.01 0.40
N ALA A 29 -6.97 0.68 1.00
CA ALA A 29 -6.91 0.92 2.44
C ALA A 29 -8.17 1.69 2.91
N ALA A 30 -8.59 2.71 2.15
CA ALA A 30 -9.81 3.46 2.42
C ALA A 30 -11.07 2.57 2.36
N GLU A 31 -11.16 1.64 1.41
CA GLU A 31 -12.25 0.64 1.35
C GLU A 31 -12.29 -0.28 2.58
N GLN A 32 -11.14 -0.53 3.21
CA GLN A 32 -11.06 -1.27 4.49
C GLN A 32 -11.42 -0.41 5.71
N GLY A 33 -11.77 0.87 5.53
CA GLY A 33 -12.03 1.82 6.61
C GLY A 33 -10.75 2.31 7.30
N LEU A 34 -9.60 2.22 6.62
CA LEU A 34 -8.32 2.71 7.12
C LEU A 34 -7.98 4.06 6.47
N THR A 35 -7.32 4.91 7.24
CA THR A 35 -6.67 6.13 6.72
C THR A 35 -5.20 6.02 7.05
N LEU A 36 -4.34 6.22 6.05
CA LEU A 36 -2.90 6.12 6.24
C LEU A 36 -2.43 7.21 7.19
N TYR A 37 -1.54 6.83 8.12
CA TYR A 37 -0.81 7.82 8.91
C TYR A 37 0.28 8.48 8.06
N PRO A 38 0.70 9.72 8.38
CA PRO A 38 1.73 10.42 7.60
C PRO A 38 3.00 9.58 7.36
N ALA A 39 3.53 8.93 8.40
CA ALA A 39 4.70 8.07 8.27
C ALA A 39 4.47 6.79 7.44
N GLN A 40 3.22 6.33 7.32
CA GLN A 40 2.87 5.21 6.44
C GLN A 40 2.80 5.66 4.99
N THR A 41 2.17 6.82 4.74
CA THR A 41 2.10 7.45 3.42
C THR A 41 3.50 7.71 2.88
N GLU A 42 4.36 8.37 3.66
CA GLU A 42 5.77 8.62 3.29
C GLU A 42 6.50 7.31 2.99
N ALA A 43 6.37 6.30 3.85
CA ALA A 43 7.01 5.01 3.62
C ALA A 43 6.51 4.31 2.35
N LEU A 44 5.21 4.38 2.06
CA LEU A 44 4.61 3.73 0.89
C LEU A 44 5.05 4.42 -0.41
N ILE A 45 5.12 5.75 -0.44
CA ILE A 45 5.65 6.53 -1.57
C ILE A 45 7.08 6.08 -1.90
N GLU A 46 7.96 6.07 -0.90
CA GLU A 46 9.35 5.65 -1.08
C GLU A 46 9.46 4.17 -1.54
N ILE A 47 8.59 3.29 -1.04
CA ILE A 47 8.55 1.88 -1.44
C ILE A 47 8.13 1.70 -2.90
N VAL A 48 7.10 2.42 -3.36
CA VAL A 48 6.66 2.31 -4.77
C VAL A 48 7.65 2.95 -5.73
N ASP A 49 8.49 3.86 -5.24
CA ASP A 49 9.67 4.41 -5.93
C ASP A 49 10.92 3.50 -5.85
N ASP A 50 10.77 2.25 -5.40
CA ASP A 50 11.85 1.24 -5.28
C ASP A 50 12.96 1.61 -4.28
N ALA A 51 12.66 2.48 -3.30
CA ALA A 51 13.60 2.84 -2.24
C ALA A 51 13.56 1.86 -1.04
N ASN A 52 14.70 1.71 -0.38
CA ASN A 52 14.79 0.95 0.87
C ASN A 52 14.37 1.81 2.07
N VAL A 53 13.34 1.40 2.79
CA VAL A 53 12.77 2.18 3.89
C VAL A 53 13.04 1.55 5.26
N ILE A 54 13.50 2.38 6.21
CA ILE A 54 13.52 2.04 7.64
C ILE A 54 12.34 2.74 8.32
N LEU A 55 11.26 1.99 8.58
CA LEU A 55 10.07 2.52 9.24
C LEU A 55 10.17 2.43 10.77
N ALA A 56 10.83 3.40 11.39
CA ALA A 56 11.07 3.46 12.83
C ALA A 56 9.86 4.00 13.63
N THR A 57 8.74 3.27 13.62
CA THR A 57 7.54 3.63 14.40
C THR A 57 7.29 2.67 15.58
N PRO A 58 6.68 3.11 16.69
CA PRO A 58 6.29 2.24 17.81
C PRO A 58 5.36 1.10 17.39
N THR A 59 5.19 0.10 18.26
CA THR A 59 4.14 -0.94 18.09
C THR A 59 2.75 -0.30 18.03
N GLY A 60 1.80 -0.97 17.35
CA GLY A 60 0.44 -0.44 17.14
C GLY A 60 0.30 0.62 16.04
N SER A 61 1.41 1.13 15.48
CA SER A 61 1.40 2.16 14.42
C SER A 61 1.06 1.63 13.01
N GLY A 62 0.52 0.41 12.90
CA GLY A 62 0.10 -0.16 11.61
C GLY A 62 1.23 -0.53 10.63
N LYS A 63 2.46 -0.85 11.10
CA LYS A 63 3.57 -1.27 10.22
C LYS A 63 3.23 -2.46 9.30
N SER A 64 2.36 -3.35 9.74
CA SER A 64 1.87 -4.47 8.91
C SER A 64 1.13 -3.99 7.65
N LEU A 65 0.47 -2.84 7.70
CA LEU A 65 -0.17 -2.24 6.52
C LEU A 65 0.89 -1.78 5.51
N VAL A 66 1.95 -1.13 5.98
CA VAL A 66 3.07 -0.73 5.10
C VAL A 66 3.77 -1.96 4.50
N ALA A 67 3.96 -3.03 5.29
CA ALA A 67 4.50 -4.29 4.78
C ALA A 67 3.59 -4.91 3.70
N ALA A 68 2.26 -4.84 3.85
CA ALA A 68 1.33 -5.29 2.81
C ALA A 68 1.48 -4.47 1.52
N GLY A 69 1.65 -3.14 1.63
CA GLY A 69 1.94 -2.27 0.48
C GLY A 69 3.26 -2.58 -0.20
N ALA A 70 4.30 -2.91 0.57
CA ALA A 70 5.59 -3.37 0.01
C ALA A 70 5.44 -4.67 -0.81
N HIS A 71 4.68 -5.63 -0.30
CA HIS A 71 4.39 -6.85 -1.04
C HIS A 71 3.54 -6.59 -2.29
N PHE A 72 2.57 -5.69 -2.22
CA PHE A 72 1.79 -5.26 -3.37
C PHE A 72 2.66 -4.63 -4.46
N ALA A 73 3.53 -3.69 -4.10
CA ALA A 73 4.50 -3.09 -5.03
C ALA A 73 5.44 -4.15 -5.65
N ALA A 74 5.96 -5.07 -4.83
CA ALA A 74 6.80 -6.16 -5.32
C ALA A 74 6.07 -7.08 -6.32
N MET A 75 4.80 -7.43 -6.06
CA MET A 75 4.02 -8.25 -6.98
C MET A 75 3.74 -7.56 -8.33
N ALA A 76 3.69 -6.23 -8.35
CA ALA A 76 3.53 -5.46 -9.59
C ALA A 76 4.79 -5.49 -10.47
N HIS A 77 5.97 -5.72 -9.88
CA HIS A 77 7.26 -5.73 -10.58
C HIS A 77 7.75 -7.12 -11.01
N GLY A 78 7.10 -8.20 -10.55
CA GLY A 78 7.34 -9.59 -11.00
C GLY A 78 8.34 -10.37 -10.16
#